data_AF-A0A811NSS0-F1
#
_entry.id   AF-A0A811NSS0-F1
#
_cell.length_a   1.000
_cell.length_b   1.000
_cell.length_c   1.000
_cell.angle_alpha   90.00
_cell.angle_beta   90.00
_cell.angle_gamma   90.00
#
_symmetry.space_group_name_H-M   'P 1'
#
loop_
_entity.id
_entity.type
_entity.pdbx_description
1 polymer ?
#
loop_
_entity_poly.entity_id
_entity_poly.type
_entity_poly.pdbx_seq_one_letter_code
_entity_poly.pdbx_strand_id
1 'polypeptide(L)'
;MAVASSALDAVAALFSLIMAVAAPLFDSQVVLLLSLYPPPLVDVFRWFIAEFDNHIVADRPPFFRGLVWLDLDFLWPVSVANLYGILVRRRWSATTSLMAGVYMLTYLVI
;
A
#
# COMPACT_ATOMS: atom_id res chain seq x y z
N MET A 1 -19.62 16.27 -17.04
CA MET A 1 -19.25 14.93 -16.51
C MET A 1 -17.82 14.49 -16.84
N ALA A 2 -16.96 15.30 -17.46
CA ALA A 2 -15.58 14.92 -17.80
C ALA A 2 -14.50 15.30 -16.75
N VAL A 3 -14.75 16.33 -15.93
CA VAL A 3 -13.78 16.83 -14.92
C VAL A 3 -13.77 15.94 -13.67
N ALA A 4 -14.94 15.44 -13.24
CA ALA A 4 -15.05 14.57 -12.08
C ALA A 4 -14.33 13.23 -12.29
N SER A 5 -14.42 12.65 -13.50
CA SER A 5 -13.69 11.42 -13.85
C SER A 5 -12.18 11.63 -13.84
N SER A 6 -11.67 12.73 -14.41
CA SER A 6 -10.22 12.99 -14.42
C SER A 6 -9.63 13.24 -13.03
N ALA A 7 -10.39 13.89 -12.14
CA ALA A 7 -9.95 14.11 -10.75
C ALA A 7 -9.93 12.80 -9.96
N LEU A 8 -10.96 11.96 -10.11
CA LEU A 8 -11.01 10.63 -9.50
C LEU A 8 -9.88 9.73 -10.01
N ASP A 9 -9.61 9.73 -11.31
CA ASP A 9 -8.50 8.99 -11.91
C ASP A 9 -7.15 9.47 -11.37
N ALA A 10 -6.97 10.78 -11.17
CA ALA A 10 -5.75 11.35 -10.59
C ALA A 10 -5.56 10.94 -9.12
N VAL A 11 -6.62 10.97 -8.31
CA VAL A 11 -6.58 10.51 -6.90
C VAL A 11 -6.28 9.02 -6.84
N ALA A 12 -6.93 8.20 -7.67
CA ALA A 12 -6.68 6.77 -7.74
C ALA A 12 -5.25 6.46 -8.20
N ALA A 13 -4.71 7.22 -9.16
CA ALA A 13 -3.32 7.08 -9.61
C ALA A 13 -2.34 7.47 -8.50
N LEU A 14 -2.57 8.59 -7.81
CA LEU A 14 -1.73 9.02 -6.70
C LEU A 14 -1.72 7.99 -5.57
N PHE A 15 -2.90 7.50 -5.17
CA PHE A 15 -3.01 6.43 -4.18
C PHE A 15 -2.26 5.16 -4.63
N SER A 16 -2.46 4.75 -5.87
CA SER A 16 -1.81 3.56 -6.43
C SER A 16 -0.29 3.71 -6.50
N LEU A 17 0.21 4.91 -6.81
CA LEU A 17 1.62 5.23 -6.80
C LEU A 17 2.20 5.16 -5.38
N ILE A 18 1.51 5.74 -4.40
CA ILE A 18 1.91 5.68 -2.99
C ILE A 18 2.00 4.21 -2.56
N MET A 19 0.96 3.40 -2.80
CA MET A 19 0.96 1.98 -2.41
C MET A 19 2.02 1.16 -3.16
N ALA A 20 2.23 1.42 -4.47
CA ALA A 20 3.24 0.73 -5.26
C ALA A 20 4.67 0.93 -4.73
N VAL A 21 4.92 2.05 -4.08
CA VAL A 21 6.23 2.44 -3.53
C VAL A 21 6.33 2.13 -2.02
N ALA A 22 5.30 2.46 -1.26
CA ALA A 22 5.26 2.30 0.19
C ALA A 22 5.21 0.83 0.61
N ALA A 23 4.41 -0.02 -0.05
CA ALA A 23 4.32 -1.43 0.31
C ALA A 23 5.69 -2.16 0.29
N PRO A 24 6.51 -2.06 -0.77
CA PRO A 24 7.82 -2.69 -0.79
C PRO A 24 8.90 -1.95 0.01
N LEU A 25 8.70 -0.70 0.41
CA LEU A 25 9.71 0.07 1.18
C LEU A 25 9.44 0.11 2.68
N PHE A 26 8.17 0.03 3.09
CA PHE A 26 7.73 0.15 4.48
C PHE A 26 7.05 -1.13 4.96
N ASP A 27 5.95 -1.54 4.33
CA ASP A 27 5.12 -2.64 4.84
C ASP A 27 5.90 -3.96 4.88
N SER A 28 6.66 -4.21 3.82
CA SER A 28 7.56 -5.37 3.75
C SER A 28 8.68 -5.39 4.81
N GLN A 29 9.01 -4.29 5.48
CA GLN A 29 9.94 -4.30 6.63
C GLN A 29 9.33 -4.99 7.87
N VAL A 30 8.01 -5.16 7.92
CA VAL A 30 7.31 -5.90 8.99
C VAL A 30 7.53 -7.41 8.84
N VAL A 31 7.52 -7.91 7.60
CA VAL A 31 7.60 -9.34 7.27
C VAL A 31 9.01 -9.81 6.91
N LEU A 32 9.81 -8.97 6.24
CA LEU A 32 11.17 -9.29 5.79
C LEU A 32 12.22 -8.89 6.83
N LEU A 33 13.41 -9.47 6.70
CA LEU A 33 14.54 -9.11 7.56
C LEU A 33 14.99 -7.67 7.26
N LEU A 34 15.10 -6.86 8.31
CA LEU A 34 15.58 -5.46 8.22
C LEU A 34 16.98 -5.35 7.60
N SER A 35 17.78 -6.41 7.64
CA SER A 35 19.10 -6.49 7.01
C SER A 35 19.08 -6.40 5.48
N LEU A 36 17.92 -6.62 4.86
CA LEU A 36 17.74 -6.50 3.41
C LEU A 36 17.57 -5.04 2.95
N TYR A 37 17.35 -4.12 3.90
CA TYR A 37 17.07 -2.72 3.62
C TYR A 37 18.27 -1.83 3.95
N PRO A 38 18.45 -0.72 3.22
CA PRO A 38 19.50 0.24 3.53
C PRO A 38 19.23 0.89 4.90
N PRO A 39 20.29 1.18 5.69
CA PRO A 39 20.17 1.77 7.02
C PRO A 39 19.20 2.96 7.16
N PRO A 40 19.22 3.99 6.28
CA PRO A 40 18.32 5.13 6.44
C PRO A 40 16.84 4.75 6.36
N LEU A 41 16.49 3.73 5.59
CA LEU A 41 15.10 3.29 5.43
C LEU A 41 14.60 2.55 6.68
N VAL A 42 15.50 1.79 7.31
CA VAL A 42 15.25 1.10 8.59
C VAL A 42 15.14 2.13 9.72
N ASP A 43 15.97 3.17 9.70
CA ASP A 43 15.95 4.22 10.71
C ASP A 43 14.65 5.03 10.66
N VAL A 44 14.15 5.37 9.47
CA VAL A 44 12.83 6.01 9.33
C VAL A 44 11.71 5.10 9.82
N PHE A 45 11.75 3.80 9.51
CA PHE A 45 10.76 2.83 9.98
C PHE A 45 10.77 2.71 11.52
N ARG A 46 11.95 2.65 12.14
CA ARG A 46 12.09 2.62 13.60
C ARG A 46 11.64 3.92 14.26
N TRP A 47 12.00 5.06 13.68
CA TRP A 47 11.54 6.36 14.14
C TRP A 47 10.01 6.45 14.09
N PHE A 48 9.38 5.99 13.01
CA PHE A 48 7.92 5.94 12.90
C PHE A 48 7.28 5.08 14.01
N ILE A 49 7.81 3.89 14.27
CA ILE A 49 7.30 3.03 15.35
C ILE A 49 7.40 3.72 16.71
N ALA A 50 8.54 4.38 16.97
CA ALA A 50 8.79 5.07 18.23
C ALA A 50 7.94 6.34 18.41
N GLU A 51 7.76 7.12 17.35
CA GLU A 51 7.01 8.38 17.37
C GLU A 51 5.51 8.15 17.59
N PHE A 52 4.94 7.15 16.92
CA PHE A 52 3.52 6.84 17.02
C PHE A 52 3.20 5.82 18.12
N ASP A 53 4.20 5.42 18.90
CA ASP A 53 4.11 4.40 19.94
C ASP A 53 3.35 3.16 19.45
N ASN A 54 3.65 2.75 18.21
CA ASN A 54 2.84 1.77 17.49
C ASN A 54 3.24 0.35 17.91
N HIS A 55 2.68 -0.09 19.03
CA HIS A 55 2.96 -1.39 19.65
C HIS A 55 2.65 -2.57 18.72
N ILE A 56 1.64 -2.44 17.84
CA ILE A 56 1.26 -3.50 16.90
C ILE A 56 2.39 -3.75 15.88
N VAL A 57 3.00 -2.67 15.39
CA VAL A 57 4.12 -2.76 14.44
C VAL A 57 5.44 -3.10 15.15
N ALA A 58 5.59 -2.70 16.42
CA ALA A 58 6.74 -3.05 17.24
C ALA A 58 6.79 -4.56 17.55
N ASP A 59 5.68 -5.13 18.02
CA ASP A 59 5.58 -6.53 18.44
C ASP A 59 5.40 -7.51 17.27
N ARG A 60 4.93 -7.01 16.11
CA ARG A 60 4.69 -7.78 14.87
C ARG A 60 3.96 -9.11 15.14
N PRO A 61 2.77 -9.07 15.75
CA PRO A 61 2.01 -10.26 16.04
C PRO A 61 1.71 -11.03 14.73
N PRO A 62 1.55 -12.36 14.80
CA PRO A 62 1.40 -13.19 13.60
C PRO A 62 0.19 -12.82 12.74
N PHE A 63 -0.89 -12.31 13.35
CA PHE A 63 -2.05 -11.77 12.63
C PHE A 63 -1.69 -10.54 11.78
N PHE A 64 -1.01 -9.55 12.36
CA PHE A 64 -0.58 -8.34 11.65
C PHE A 64 0.39 -8.68 10.52
N ARG A 65 1.28 -9.65 10.76
CA ARG A 65 2.18 -10.17 9.73
C ARG A 65 1.41 -10.79 8.55
N GLY A 66 0.31 -11.49 8.82
CA GLY A 66 -0.58 -12.03 7.80
C GLY A 66 -1.29 -10.96 6.98
N LEU A 67 -1.75 -9.88 7.63
CA LEU A 67 -2.32 -8.72 6.95
C LEU A 67 -1.31 -8.05 6.01
N VAL A 68 -0.08 -7.84 6.46
CA VAL A 68 0.99 -7.28 5.62
C VAL A 68 1.33 -8.18 4.44
N TRP A 69 1.30 -9.51 4.61
CA TRP A 69 1.45 -10.43 3.48
C TRP A 69 0.33 -10.26 2.46
N LEU A 70 -0.92 -10.09 2.92
CA LEU A 70 -2.05 -9.83 2.04
C LEU A 70 -1.90 -8.49 1.30
N ASP A 71 -1.38 -7.45 1.96
CA ASP A 71 -1.06 -6.17 1.33
C ASP A 71 -0.02 -6.34 0.21
N LEU A 72 1.02 -7.12 0.46
CA LEU A 72 2.11 -7.34 -0.49
C LEU A 72 1.71 -8.25 -1.66
N ASP A 73 0.94 -9.32 -1.41
CA ASP A 73 0.57 -10.28 -2.45
C ASP A 73 -0.64 -9.84 -3.26
N PHE A 74 -1.56 -9.06 -2.67
CA PHE A 74 -2.81 -8.66 -3.32
C PHE A 74 -2.87 -7.18 -3.64
N LEU A 75 -2.71 -6.30 -2.63
CA LEU A 75 -2.90 -4.87 -2.83
C LEU A 75 -1.79 -4.28 -3.71
N TRP A 76 -0.53 -4.66 -3.49
CA TRP A 76 0.60 -4.13 -4.25
C TRP A 76 0.51 -4.42 -5.76
N PRO A 77 0.28 -5.67 -6.24
CA PRO A 77 0.11 -5.93 -7.66
C PRO A 77 -1.09 -5.22 -8.26
N VAL A 78 -2.19 -5.12 -7.51
CA VAL A 78 -3.40 -4.40 -7.94
C VAL A 78 -3.12 -2.90 -8.07
N SER A 79 -2.40 -2.29 -7.13
CA SER A 79 -1.99 -0.88 -7.21
C SER A 79 -1.04 -0.61 -8.39
N VAL A 80 -0.05 -1.47 -8.63
CA VAL A 80 0.85 -1.35 -9.79
C VAL A 80 0.06 -1.47 -11.10
N ALA A 81 -0.82 -2.48 -11.21
CA ALA A 81 -1.67 -2.67 -12.37
C ALA A 81 -2.65 -1.50 -12.57
N ASN A 82 -3.19 -0.94 -11.49
CA ASN A 82 -4.09 0.20 -11.54
C ASN A 82 -3.37 1.46 -12.02
N LEU A 83 -2.20 1.76 -11.48
CA LEU A 83 -1.37 2.88 -11.90
C LEU A 83 -1.06 2.78 -13.41
N TYR A 84 -0.61 1.62 -13.86
CA TYR A 84 -0.37 1.36 -15.28
C TYR A 84 -1.65 1.50 -16.13
N GLY A 85 -2.76 0.97 -15.64
CA GLY A 85 -4.07 1.04 -16.29
C GLY A 85 -4.55 2.48 -16.49
N ILE A 86 -4.35 3.35 -15.51
CA ILE A 86 -4.71 4.78 -15.58
C ILE A 86 -3.80 5.50 -16.58
N LEU A 87 -2.48 5.29 -16.51
CA LEU A 87 -1.51 5.92 -17.41
C LEU A 87 -1.76 5.56 -18.89
N VAL A 88 -2.11 4.30 -19.17
CA VAL A 88 -2.38 3.80 -20.53
C VAL A 88 -3.87 3.92 -20.89
N ARG A 89 -4.71 4.53 -20.04
CA ARG A 89 -6.16 4.74 -20.23
C ARG A 89 -6.92 3.46 -20.59
N ARG A 90 -6.63 2.37 -19.90
CA ARG A 90 -7.21 1.05 -20.16
C ARG A 90 -8.46 0.81 -19.31
N ARG A 91 -9.47 0.16 -19.89
CA ARG A 91 -10.80 -0.04 -19.28
C ARG A 91 -10.82 -0.88 -18.00
N TRP A 92 -9.88 -1.82 -17.83
CA TRP A 92 -9.69 -2.60 -16.60
C TRP A 92 -9.26 -1.77 -15.38
N SER A 93 -8.80 -0.53 -15.54
CA SER A 93 -8.40 0.35 -14.44
C SER A 93 -9.55 0.66 -13.46
N ALA A 94 -10.78 0.74 -13.97
CA ALA A 94 -11.95 0.95 -13.12
C ALA A 94 -12.17 -0.24 -12.16
N THR A 95 -11.94 -1.47 -12.64
CA THR A 95 -12.09 -2.70 -11.85
C THR A 95 -10.99 -2.79 -10.78
N THR A 96 -9.74 -2.46 -11.12
CA THR A 96 -8.62 -2.50 -10.17
C THR A 96 -8.74 -1.40 -9.11
N SER A 97 -9.23 -0.21 -9.46
CA SER A 97 -9.53 0.84 -8.48
C SER A 97 -10.65 0.43 -7.52
N LEU A 98 -11.69 -0.24 -8.01
CA LEU A 98 -12.76 -0.80 -7.16
C LEU A 98 -12.23 -1.87 -6.20
N MET A 99 -11.41 -2.80 -6.70
CA MET A 99 -10.79 -3.84 -5.86
C MET A 99 -9.92 -3.23 -4.76
N ALA A 100 -9.06 -2.27 -5.11
CA ALA A 100 -8.23 -1.56 -4.13
C ALA A 100 -9.08 -0.80 -3.10
N GLY A 101 -10.15 -0.14 -3.53
CA GLY A 101 -11.06 0.57 -2.63
C GLY A 101 -11.80 -0.34 -1.65
N VAL A 102 -12.35 -1.47 -2.12
CA VAL A 102 -13.03 -2.46 -1.26
C VAL A 102 -12.05 -3.08 -0.27
N TYR A 103 -10.84 -3.39 -0.72
CA TYR A 103 -9.78 -3.90 0.13
C TYR A 103 -9.47 -2.91 1.28
N MET A 104 -9.23 -1.63 0.95
CA MET A 104 -8.92 -0.58 1.92
C MET A 104 -10.04 -0.40 2.95
N LEU A 105 -11.31 -0.41 2.49
CA LEU A 105 -12.46 -0.31 3.39
C LEU A 105 -12.56 -1.50 4.35
N THR A 106 -12.27 -2.70 3.85
CA THR A 106 -12.26 -3.92 4.68
C THR A 106 -11.16 -3.83 5.72
N TYR A 107 -9.97 -3.37 5.32
CA TYR A 107 -8.83 -3.20 6.21
C TYR A 107 -9.11 -2.18 7.33
N LEU A 108 -9.82 -1.08 7.05
CA LEU A 108 -10.15 -0.05 8.04
C LEU A 108 -11.20 -0.49 9.09
N VAL A 109 -11.98 -1.52 8.77
CA VAL A 109 -13.01 -2.06 9.67
C VAL A 109 -12.44 -3.11 10.63
N ILE A 110 -11.28 -3.68 10.30
CA ILE A 110 -10.57 -4.68 11.10
C ILE A 110 -9.73 -4.01 12.18
#